data_AF-H2XYI1-F1
#
_entry.id   AF-H2XYI1-F1
#
_cell.length_a   1.000
_cell.length_b   1.000
_cell.length_c   1.000
_cell.angle_alpha   90.00
_cell.angle_beta   90.00
_cell.angle_gamma   90.00
#
_symmetry.space_group_name_H-M   'P 1'
#
loop_
_entity.id
_entity.type
_entity.pdbx_description
1 polymer ?
#
loop_
_entity_poly.entity_id
_entity_poly.type
_entity_poly.pdbx_seq_one_letter_code
_entity_poly.pdbx_strand_id
1 'polypeptide(L)' 'MNIADGVWTMLTNNIPFQLGEVSACCVGHHVAMYGSSKPGHVVLYNFKKDEWKTFVEEGQNLFNGRGCLMAK' A
#
# COMPACT_ATOMS: atom_id res chain seq x y z
N MET A 1 -13.55 -0.33 8.33
CA MET A 1 -14.83 -0.19 9.04
C MET A 1 -15.91 0.01 8.01
N ASN A 2 -16.96 -0.80 8.04
CA ASN A 2 -18.18 -0.45 7.33
C ASN A 2 -18.89 0.62 8.18
N ILE A 3 -19.18 1.77 7.57
CA ILE A 3 -19.74 2.93 8.28
C ILE A 3 -21.21 2.68 8.63
N ALA A 4 -21.92 1.86 7.85
CA ALA A 4 -23.35 1.62 8.04
C ALA A 4 -23.65 0.81 9.31
N ASP A 5 -22.81 -0.19 9.61
CA ASP A 5 -22.99 -1.11 10.74
C ASP A 5 -21.93 -0.93 11.85
N GLY A 6 -20.88 -0.12 11.59
CA GLY A 6 -19.78 0.08 12.52
C GLY A 6 -18.84 -1.11 12.65
N VAL A 7 -18.98 -2.15 11.82
CA VAL A 7 -18.23 -3.39 11.94
C VAL A 7 -16.88 -3.28 11.26
N TRP A 8 -15.85 -3.77 11.95
CA TRP A 8 -14.52 -3.96 11.37
C TRP A 8 -14.40 -5.39 10.84
N THR A 9 -14.10 -5.49 9.55
CA THR A 9 -13.81 -6.77 8.90
C THR A 9 -12.38 -6.74 8.40
N MET A 10 -11.65 -7.82 8.65
CA MET A 10 -10.30 -8.01 8.12
C MET A 10 -10.40 -8.25 6.61
N LEU A 11 -9.77 -7.38 5.84
CA LEU A 11 -9.79 -7.47 4.36
C LEU A 11 -8.76 -8.47 3.83
N THR A 12 -7.58 -8.50 4.44
CA THR A 12 -6.45 -9.36 4.05
C THR A 12 -5.44 -9.44 5.20
N ASN A 13 -4.71 -10.56 5.29
CA ASN A 13 -3.64 -10.79 6.25
C ASN A 13 -2.31 -11.21 5.58
N ASN A 14 -2.32 -11.46 4.27
CA ASN A 14 -1.18 -11.98 3.52
C ASN A 14 -0.40 -10.84 2.84
N ILE A 15 -0.01 -9.83 3.62
CA ILE A 15 0.75 -8.69 3.10
C ILE A 15 2.16 -9.18 2.68
N PRO A 16 2.65 -8.85 1.48
CA PRO A 16 3.91 -9.41 0.94
C PRO A 16 5.16 -9.14 1.79
N PHE A 17 5.16 -8.12 2.64
CA PHE A 17 6.21 -7.84 3.60
C PHE A 17 5.69 -6.98 4.77
N GLN A 18 6.44 -6.95 5.87
CA GLN A 18 6.16 -6.10 7.02
C GLN A 18 6.25 -4.62 6.64
N LEU A 19 5.20 -3.84 6.89
CA LEU A 19 5.13 -2.46 6.43
C LEU A 19 5.70 -1.42 7.42
N GLY A 20 5.63 -1.65 8.74
CA GLY A 20 6.08 -0.67 9.74
C GLY A 20 5.11 0.51 9.85
N GLU A 21 5.64 1.74 9.82
CA GLU A 21 4.82 2.94 9.66
C GLU A 21 4.37 3.06 8.20
N VAL A 22 3.07 3.23 7.97
CA VAL A 22 2.47 3.09 6.64
C VAL A 22 1.74 4.35 6.23
N SER A 23 1.97 4.76 4.99
CA SER A 23 1.07 5.66 4.25
C SER A 23 0.35 4.85 3.18
N ALA A 24 -0.97 5.05 3.05
CA ALA A 24 -1.79 4.32 2.12
C ALA A 24 -2.79 5.24 1.40
N CYS A 25 -3.08 4.95 0.14
CA CYS A 25 -4.13 5.64 -0.62
C CYS A 25 -4.92 4.66 -1.51
N CYS A 26 -6.18 4.99 -1.76
CA CYS A 26 -7.03 4.22 -2.67
C CYS A 26 -6.85 4.72 -4.11
N VAL A 27 -6.60 3.80 -5.04
CA VAL A 27 -6.45 4.08 -6.48
C VAL A 27 -7.32 3.11 -7.27
N GLY A 28 -8.54 3.56 -7.62
CA GLY A 28 -9.53 2.71 -8.27
C GLY A 28 -9.91 1.48 -7.43
N HIS A 29 -9.68 0.28 -7.95
CA HIS A 29 -9.88 -0.99 -7.23
C HIS A 29 -8.64 -1.48 -6.47
N HIS A 30 -7.70 -0.58 -6.20
CA HIS A 30 -6.48 -0.92 -5.50
C HIS A 30 -6.27 -0.06 -4.26
N VAL A 31 -5.52 -0.60 -3.30
CA VAL A 31 -4.92 0.14 -2.19
C VAL A 31 -3.41 0.15 -2.41
N ALA A 32 -2.85 1.34 -2.66
CA ALA A 32 -1.41 1.54 -2.73
C ALA A 32 -0.88 1.83 -1.33
N MET A 33 0.20 1.16 -0.93
CA MET A 33 0.80 1.32 0.39
C MET A 33 2.31 1.45 0.26
N TYR A 34 2.86 2.37 1.04
CA TYR A 34 4.29 2.55 1.25
C TYR A 34 4.58 2.40 2.74
N GLY A 35 5.55 1.54 3.07
CA GLY A 35 5.90 1.20 4.45
C GLY A 35 7.36 1.53 4.78
N SER A 36 7.60 2.03 5.99
CA SER A 36 8.95 2.40 6.46
C SER A 36 9.88 1.21 6.67
N SER A 37 9.35 0.00 6.92
CA SER A 37 10.17 -1.19 7.18
C SER A 37 10.93 -1.72 5.96
N LYS A 38 10.50 -1.35 4.75
CA LYS A 38 11.19 -1.72 3.51
C LYS A 38 11.23 -0.53 2.53
N PRO A 39 12.14 0.43 2.75
CA PRO A 39 12.23 1.63 1.92
C PRO A 39 12.36 1.31 0.42
N GLY A 40 11.83 2.19 -0.42
CA GLY A 40 11.83 2.02 -1.88
C GLY A 40 10.87 0.94 -2.42
N HIS A 41 10.03 0.36 -1.55
CA HIS A 41 9.01 -0.61 -1.94
C HIS A 41 7.61 -0.02 -1.82
N VAL A 42 6.82 -0.17 -2.86
CA VAL A 42 5.38 0.11 -2.86
C VAL A 42 4.65 -1.19 -3.13
N VAL A 43 3.62 -1.48 -2.34
CA VAL A 43 2.70 -2.60 -2.60
C VAL A 43 1.35 -2.07 -3.02
N LEU A 44 0.73 -2.79 -3.95
CA LEU A 44 -0.57 -2.49 -4.49
C LEU A 44 -1.46 -3.71 -4.31
N TYR A 45 -2.51 -3.57 -3.51
CA TYR A 45 -3.48 -4.62 -3.24
C TYR A 45 -4.75 -4.41 -4.04
N ASN A 46 -5.15 -5.39 -4.86
CA ASN A 46 -6.44 -5.40 -5.57
C ASN A 46 -7.50 -6.13 -4.75
N PHE A 47 -8.37 -5.39 -4.09
CA PHE A 47 -9.39 -5.97 -3.20
C PHE A 47 -10.54 -6.69 -3.92
N LYS A 48 -10.65 -6.57 -5.26
CA LYS A 48 -11.64 -7.34 -6.04
C LYS A 48 -11.15 -8.74 -6.40
N LYS A 49 -9.84 -8.89 -6.57
CA LYS A 49 -9.20 -10.13 -7.02
C LYS A 49 -8.41 -10.84 -5.93
N ASP A 50 -8.25 -10.20 -4.77
CA ASP A 50 -7.34 -10.64 -3.71
C ASP A 50 -5.91 -10.87 -4.24
N GLU A 51 -5.42 -9.90 -5.02
CA GLU A 51 -4.12 -9.97 -5.68
C GLU A 51 -3.19 -8.88 -5.17
N TRP A 52 -1.91 -9.22 -5.03
CA TRP A 52 -0.85 -8.29 -4.67
C TRP A 52 0.10 -8.05 -5.84
N LYS A 53 0.54 -6.79 -5.98
CA LYS A 53 1.66 -6.41 -6.84
C LYS A 53 2.65 -5.60 -6.03
N THR A 54 3.92 -5.87 -6.24
CA THR A 54 5.02 -5.14 -5.59
C THR A 54 5.78 -4.37 -6.65
N PHE A 55 6.05 -3.10 -6.36
CA PHE A 55 6.91 -2.24 -7.13
C PHE A 55 8.15 -1.96 -6.29
N VAL A 56 9.31 -2.19 -6.88
CA VAL A 56 10.60 -1.95 -6.26
C VAL A 56 11.31 -0.89 -7.10
N GLU A 57 11.85 0.12 -6.44
CA GLU A 57 12.68 1.10 -7.11
C GLU A 57 14.04 0.52 -7.49
N GLU A 58 14.40 0.57 -8.77
CA GLU A 58 15.76 0.34 -9.25
C GLU A 58 16.46 1.71 -9.46
N GLY A 59 16.93 2.31 -8.36
CA GLY A 59 17.75 3.53 -8.36
C GLY A 59 17.00 4.88 -8.29
N GLN A 60 17.70 5.88 -7.72
CA GLN A 60 17.34 7.30 -7.55
C GLN A 60 16.12 7.68 -6.66
N ASN A 61 15.98 7.08 -5.47
CA ASN A 61 15.36 7.69 -4.27
C ASN A 61 14.08 8.55 -4.49
N LEU A 62 13.20 8.18 -5.43
CA LEU A 62 11.96 8.89 -5.75
C LEU A 62 10.92 8.71 -4.65
N PHE A 63 11.06 7.65 -3.84
CA PHE A 63 10.16 7.34 -2.73
C PHE A 63 10.60 7.93 -1.38
N ASN A 64 11.60 8.83 -1.38
CA ASN A 64 12.20 9.36 -0.14
C ASN A 64 11.48 10.60 0.42
N GLY A 65 10.36 11.00 -0.19
CA GLY A 65 9.54 12.11 0.28
C GLY A 65 8.68 11.72 1.48
N ARG A 66 8.32 12.72 2.31
CA ARG A 66 7.24 12.60 3.30
C ARG A 66 5.90 12.34 2.57
N GLY A 67 5.61 11.09 2.23
CA GLY A 67 4.30 10.64 1.74
C GLY A 67 3.89 11.05 0.32
N CYS A 68 4.75 11.68 -0.49
CA CYS A 68 4.40 12.07 -1.87
C CYS A 68 4.98 11.09 -2.90
N LEU A 69 4.11 10.24 -3.47
CA LEU A 69 4.37 9.55 -4.72
C LEU A 69 4.27 10.58 -5.86
N MET A 70 5.40 11.05 -6.38
CA MET A 70 5.44 11.92 -7.56
C MET A 70 5.25 11.05 -8.81
N ALA A 71 4.08 11.13 -9.45
CA ALA A 71 3.90 10.64 -10.81
C ALA A 71 4.50 11.66 -11.79
N LYS A 72 5.39 11.22 -12.68
CA LYS A 72 5.82 12.00 -13.86
C LYS A 72 4.82 11.84 -14.99
#